data_AF-A0A5S3W6U0-F1
#
_entry.id   AF-A0A5S3W6U0-F1
#
_cell.length_a   1.000
_cell.length_b   1.000
_cell.length_c   1.000
_cell.angle_alpha   90.00
_cell.angle_beta   90.00
_cell.angle_gamma   90.00
#
_symmetry.space_group_name_H-M   'P 1'
#
loop_
_entity.id
_entity.type
_entity.pdbx_description
1 polymer ?
#
loop_
_entity_poly.entity_id
_entity_poly.type
_entity_poly.pdbx_seq_one_letter_code
_entity_poly.pdbx_strand_id
1 'polypeptide(L)'
;MKPTCPSCQNKINSTDIKNTNKKGIFIEKQCPSCLEWFGLNKTLEVLKTLGISLLLITSLLNIFSIKSEYSSIFSTVGFAGIFIAMLITFFGKHEEIK
;
A
#
# COMPACT_ATOMS: atom_id res chain seq x y z
N MET A 1 10.22 6.20 -5.78
CA MET A 1 10.78 5.51 -6.96
C MET A 1 9.81 5.70 -8.13
N LYS A 2 10.29 5.90 -9.37
CA LYS A 2 9.39 6.06 -10.52
C LYS A 2 8.79 4.70 -10.88
N PRO A 3 7.47 4.48 -10.80
CA PRO A 3 6.88 3.22 -11.22
C PRO A 3 7.13 3.00 -12.71
N THR A 4 7.47 1.77 -13.07
CA THR A 4 7.60 1.38 -14.48
C THR A 4 6.28 0.75 -14.91
N CYS A 5 5.75 1.16 -16.07
CA CYS A 5 4.54 0.58 -16.62
C CYS A 5 4.75 -0.92 -16.86
N PRO A 6 3.90 -1.82 -16.35
CA PRO A 6 4.06 -3.26 -16.58
C PRO A 6 3.84 -3.67 -18.03
N SER A 7 3.06 -2.89 -18.80
CA SER A 7 2.75 -3.18 -20.20
C SER A 7 3.80 -2.62 -21.17
N CYS A 8 3.99 -1.29 -21.20
CA CYS A 8 4.93 -0.67 -22.13
C CYS A 8 6.36 -0.49 -21.60
N GLN A 9 6.63 -0.92 -20.35
CA GLN A 9 7.94 -0.79 -19.68
C GLN A 9 8.48 0.64 -19.56
N ASN A 10 7.65 1.64 -19.83
CA ASN A 10 8.05 3.04 -19.75
C ASN A 10 8.08 3.51 -18.29
N LYS A 11 9.05 4.35 -17.93
CA LYS A 11 9.13 4.94 -16.58
C LYS A 11 8.10 6.05 -16.47
N ILE A 12 7.17 5.92 -15.52
CA ILE A 12 6.09 6.88 -15.31
C ILE A 12 6.48 7.81 -14.15
N ASN A 13 6.40 9.13 -14.33
CA ASN A 13 6.36 10.04 -13.18
C ASN A 13 4.95 10.06 -12.61
N SER A 14 4.83 10.05 -11.28
CA SER A 14 3.54 10.14 -10.61
C SER A 14 2.77 11.42 -10.94
N THR A 15 3.45 12.51 -11.31
CA THR A 15 2.85 13.78 -11.76
C THR A 15 2.16 13.69 -13.11
N ASP A 16 2.56 12.71 -13.94
CA ASP A 16 2.06 12.56 -15.31
C ASP A 16 0.78 11.70 -15.34
N ILE A 17 0.45 11.06 -14.22
CA ILE A 17 -0.75 10.24 -14.06
C ILE A 17 -1.95 11.16 -13.85
N LYS A 18 -2.73 11.34 -14.92
CA LYS A 18 -3.95 12.17 -14.89
C LYS A 18 -5.16 11.42 -14.37
N ASN A 19 -5.23 10.11 -14.66
CA ASN A 19 -6.39 9.28 -14.36
C ASN A 19 -6.05 8.25 -13.29
N THR A 20 -6.82 8.27 -12.21
CA THR A 20 -6.77 7.29 -11.11
C THR A 20 -8.18 6.80 -10.85
N ASN A 21 -8.35 5.49 -10.78
CA ASN A 21 -9.60 4.84 -10.43
C ASN A 21 -9.45 4.16 -9.07
N LYS A 22 -10.40 4.41 -8.17
CA LYS A 22 -10.42 3.80 -6.83
C LYS A 22 -11.60 2.84 -6.76
N LYS A 23 -11.30 1.55 -6.55
CA LYS A 23 -12.28 0.49 -6.33
C LYS A 23 -12.09 -0.08 -4.92
N GLY A 24 -12.68 0.58 -3.93
CA GLY A 24 -12.49 0.23 -2.52
C GLY A 24 -11.04 0.43 -2.08
N ILE A 25 -10.37 -0.66 -1.70
CA ILE A 25 -8.96 -0.64 -1.29
C ILE A 25 -7.99 -0.68 -2.48
N PHE A 26 -8.49 -0.96 -3.70
CA PHE A 26 -7.67 -1.07 -4.90
C PHE A 26 -7.55 0.27 -5.62
N ILE A 27 -6.32 0.67 -5.92
CA ILE A 27 -6.01 1.90 -6.66
C ILE A 27 -5.40 1.54 -8.00
N GLU A 28 -6.16 1.83 -9.06
CA GLU A 28 -5.76 1.65 -10.45
C GLU A 28 -5.31 3.00 -11.00
N LYS A 29 -4.23 3.03 -11.75
CA LYS A 29 -3.68 4.22 -12.40
C LYS A 29 -3.59 3.97 -13.89
N GLN A 30 -3.88 4.98 -14.68
CA GLN A 30 -3.71 4.87 -16.12
C GLN A 30 -2.30 5.31 -16.52
N CYS A 31 -1.64 4.52 -17.37
CA CYS A 31 -0.35 4.90 -17.94
C CYS A 31 -0.54 6.06 -18.93
N PRO A 32 0.22 7.17 -18.81
CA PRO A 32 0.11 8.27 -19.77
C PRO A 32 0.67 7.93 -21.16
N SER A 33 1.48 6.87 -21.30
CA SER A 33 2.12 6.49 -22.57
C SER A 33 1.29 5.48 -23.39
N CYS A 34 0.86 4.37 -22.78
CA CYS A 34 0.08 3.33 -23.48
C CYS A 34 -1.41 3.34 -23.14
N LEU A 35 -1.86 4.23 -22.24
CA LEU A 35 -3.24 4.36 -21.78
C LEU A 35 -3.81 3.13 -21.07
N GLU A 36 -3.01 2.09 -20.82
CA GLU A 36 -3.44 0.92 -20.06
C GLU A 36 -3.49 1.19 -18.56
N TRP A 37 -4.39 0.46 -17.89
CA TRP A 37 -4.56 0.51 -16.45
C TRP A 37 -3.59 -0.44 -15.77
N PHE A 38 -2.93 0.06 -14.73
CA PHE A 38 -2.05 -0.73 -13.89
C PHE A 38 -2.30 -0.38 -12.43
N GLY A 39 -2.11 -1.36 -11.56
CA GLY A 39 -2.29 -1.19 -10.12
C GLY A 39 -1.24 -1.96 -9.36
N LEU A 40 -1.23 -1.80 -8.04
CA LEU A 40 -0.46 -2.69 -7.19
C LEU A 40 -1.07 -4.10 -7.29
N ASN A 41 -0.26 -5.16 -7.23
CA ASN A 41 -0.80 -6.53 -7.18
C ASN A 41 -1.83 -6.61 -6.03
N LYS A 42 -3.00 -7.21 -6.30
CA LYS A 42 -4.12 -7.30 -5.36
C LYS A 42 -3.70 -7.84 -3.98
N THR A 43 -2.85 -8.85 -3.93
CA THR A 43 -2.36 -9.45 -2.68
C THR A 43 -1.51 -8.46 -1.90
N LEU A 44 -0.63 -7.71 -2.59
CA LEU A 44 0.21 -6.68 -1.97
C LEU A 44 -0.63 -5.51 -1.46
N GLU A 45 -1.69 -5.14 -2.19
CA GLU A 45 -2.57 -4.04 -1.80
C GLU A 45 -3.42 -4.39 -0.56
N VAL A 46 -3.91 -5.63 -0.47
CA VAL A 46 -4.53 -6.18 0.74
C VAL A 46 -3.53 -6.19 1.89
N LEU A 47 -2.32 -6.71 1.68
CA LEU A 47 -1.30 -6.83 2.73
C LEU A 47 -0.86 -5.45 3.26
N LYS A 48 -0.70 -4.47 2.38
CA LYS A 48 -0.45 -3.07 2.75
C LYS A 48 -1.58 -2.51 3.61
N THR A 49 -2.82 -2.73 3.19
CA THR A 49 -4.00 -2.25 3.93
C THR A 49 -4.07 -2.90 5.31
N LEU A 50 -3.82 -4.21 5.41
CA LEU A 50 -3.75 -4.93 6.67
C LEU A 50 -2.65 -4.40 7.58
N GLY A 51 -1.46 -4.11 7.06
CA GLY A 51 -0.36 -3.54 7.85
C GLY A 51 -0.71 -2.18 8.45
N ILE A 52 -1.39 -1.32 7.68
CA ILE A 52 -1.88 -0.02 8.17
C ILE A 52 -2.99 -0.20 9.22
N SER A 53 -3.94 -1.09 8.97
CA SER A 53 -5.02 -1.39 9.92
C SER A 53 -4.48 -1.97 11.23
N LEU A 54 -3.47 -2.84 11.17
CA LEU A 54 -2.84 -3.42 12.35
C LEU A 54 -2.14 -2.35 13.20
N LEU A 55 -1.45 -1.39 12.57
CA LEU A 55 -0.90 -0.23 13.29
C LEU A 55 -2.00 0.57 13.97
N LEU A 56 -3.12 0.84 13.28
CA LEU A 56 -4.23 1.58 13.86
C LEU A 56 -4.82 0.86 15.08
N ILE A 57 -5.12 -0.44 14.94
CA ILE A 57 -5.71 -1.26 16.00
C ILE A 57 -4.79 -1.32 17.21
N THR A 58 -3.50 -1.62 17.00
CA THR A 58 -2.51 -1.69 18.08
C THR A 58 -2.32 -0.35 18.78
N SER A 59 -2.34 0.76 18.04
CA SER A 59 -2.27 2.11 18.62
C SER A 59 -3.50 2.44 19.46
N LEU A 60 -4.71 2.11 18.96
CA LEU A 60 -5.97 2.26 19.71
C LEU A 60 -5.96 1.45 21.01
N LEU A 61 -5.58 0.16 20.93
CA LEU A 61 -5.47 -0.71 22.11
C LEU A 61 -4.48 -0.17 23.15
N ASN A 62 -3.40 0.46 22.68
CA ASN A 62 -2.41 1.08 23.55
C ASN A 62 -2.96 2.34 24.25
N ILE A 63 -3.67 3.21 23.52
CA ILE A 63 -4.31 4.43 24.09
C ILE A 63 -5.33 4.06 25.16
N PHE A 64 -6.18 3.07 24.90
CA PHE A 64 -7.19 2.62 25.87
C PHE A 64 -6.60 1.85 27.06
N SER A 65 -5.27 1.66 27.11
CA SER A 65 -4.55 0.98 28.19
C SER A 65 -5.18 -0.35 28.60
N ILE A 66 -5.77 -1.07 27.63
CA ILE A 66 -6.61 -2.25 27.89
C ILE A 66 -5.83 -3.31 28.67
N LYS A 67 -4.50 -3.38 28.49
CA LYS A 67 -3.55 -3.98 29.44
C LYS A 67 -2.15 -3.37 29.26
N SER A 68 -1.70 -2.56 30.23
CA SER A 68 -0.38 -1.90 30.24
C SER A 68 0.79 -2.87 29.99
N GLU A 69 0.69 -4.09 30.52
CA GLU A 69 1.70 -5.16 30.37
C GLU A 69 1.92 -5.59 28.91
N TYR A 70 0.93 -5.41 28.04
CA TYR A 70 1.01 -5.77 26.62
C TYR A 70 1.32 -4.58 25.71
N SER A 71 1.47 -3.37 26.27
CA SER A 71 1.74 -2.13 25.53
C SER A 71 2.97 -2.26 24.62
N SER A 72 4.05 -2.84 25.14
CA SER A 72 5.29 -3.07 24.37
C SER A 72 5.08 -4.05 23.21
N ILE A 73 4.25 -5.08 23.42
CA ILE A 73 3.95 -6.09 22.40
C ILE A 73 3.11 -5.46 21.29
N PHE A 74 2.03 -4.75 21.64
CA PHE A 74 1.20 -4.06 20.66
C PHE A 74 2.00 -3.04 19.85
N SER A 75 2.87 -2.27 20.49
CA SER A 75 3.74 -1.30 19.82
C SER A 75 4.69 -1.98 18.83
N THR A 76 5.29 -3.11 19.21
CA THR A 76 6.20 -3.88 18.32
C THR A 76 5.46 -4.46 17.12
N VAL A 77 4.29 -5.06 17.35
CA VAL A 77 3.45 -5.63 16.29
C VAL A 77 2.94 -4.55 15.35
N GLY A 78 2.48 -3.41 15.87
CA GLY A 78 2.06 -2.26 15.07
C GLY A 78 3.20 -1.71 14.22
N PHE A 79 4.40 -1.60 14.81
CA PHE A 79 5.60 -1.16 14.10
C PHE A 79 6.00 -2.12 12.96
N ALA A 80 5.97 -3.42 13.20
CA ALA A 80 6.22 -4.41 12.15
C ALA A 80 5.19 -4.31 11.01
N GLY A 81 3.91 -4.11 11.35
CA GLY A 81 2.83 -3.92 10.37
C GLY A 81 3.05 -2.72 9.46
N ILE A 82 3.40 -1.56 10.02
CA ILE A 82 3.66 -0.36 9.21
C ILE A 82 4.95 -0.47 8.40
N PHE A 83 5.98 -1.14 8.93
CA PHE A 83 7.22 -1.36 8.21
C PHE A 83 6.99 -2.18 6.94
N ILE A 84 6.20 -3.26 7.03
CA ILE A 84 5.78 -4.05 5.86
C ILE A 84 4.97 -3.20 4.88
N ALA A 85 4.01 -2.41 5.36
CA ALA A 85 3.21 -1.54 4.51
C ALA A 85 4.05 -0.45 3.79
N MET A 86 5.10 0.05 4.43
CA MET A 86 6.07 0.96 3.80
C MET A 86 6.86 0.25 2.70
N LEU A 87 7.40 -0.95 2.96
CA LEU A 87 8.13 -1.73 1.95
C LEU A 87 7.26 -1.98 0.72
N ILE A 88 5.99 -2.37 0.91
CA ILE A 88 5.06 -2.56 -0.20
C ILE A 88 4.78 -1.23 -0.93
N THR A 89 4.73 -0.11 -0.22
CA THR A 89 4.52 1.20 -0.86
C THR A 89 5.68 1.61 -1.75
N PHE A 90 6.92 1.27 -1.38
CA PHE A 90 8.11 1.65 -2.15
C PHE A 90 8.52 0.63 -3.22
N PHE A 91 8.37 -0.67 -2.93
CA PHE A 91 8.87 -1.77 -3.75
C PHE A 91 7.78 -2.70 -4.28
N GLY A 92 6.50 -2.40 -3.98
CA GLY A 92 5.38 -3.20 -4.42
C GLY A 92 5.34 -3.34 -5.93
N LYS A 93 5.23 -4.58 -6.41
CA LYS A 93 5.14 -4.88 -7.82
C LYS A 93 3.79 -4.43 -8.37
N HIS A 94 3.84 -3.66 -9.46
CA HIS A 94 2.65 -3.22 -10.17
C HIS A 94 2.36 -4.17 -11.33
N GLU A 95 1.08 -4.42 -11.58
CA GLU A 95 0.59 -5.34 -12.61
C GLU A 95 -0.43 -4.63 -13.49
N GLU A 96 -0.50 -5.06 -14.73
CA GLU A 96 -1.53 -4.63 -15.68
C GLU A 96 -2.88 -5.16 -15.21
N ILE A 97 -3.92 -4.33 -15.30
CA ILE A 97 -5.28 -4.70 -14.96
C ILE A 97 -6.03 -4.96 -16.25
N LYS A 98 -6.30 -6.24 -16.51
CA LYS A 98 -7.15 -6.72 -17.61
C LYS A 98 -8.63 -6.66 -17.24
#